data_AF-A0A1Q7G3W4-F1
#
_entry.id   AF-A0A1Q7G3W4-F1
#
_cell.length_a   1.000
_cell.length_b   1.000
_cell.length_c   1.000
_cell.angle_alpha   90.00
_cell.angle_beta   90.00
_cell.angle_gamma   90.00
#
_symmetry.space_group_name_H-M   'P 1'
#
loop_
_entity.id
_entity.type
_entity.pdbx_description
1 polymer ?
#
loop_
_entity_poly.entity_id
_entity_poly.type
_entity_poly.pdbx_seq_one_letter_code
_entity_poly.pdbx_strand_id
1 'polypeptide(L)'
;MIVRGRLSPAEDKVQSTEPSPPSASARQAQARAKRKPDRAQPQEKGAASGEARSLKSRVSVTPVRFIRRTRFLGLVGAAFFLLTATMINLVAGQGQRSAPAATQGGGRGARGTTNPLLSQPAPRLPDGTVNLGRVPGELGIWQVPYIQNMGARNIVMVSPPAAAGGERGALGGQRGGAPSEPWVPFQPWAAAFYNYNSLNQSKYDPEGYCLPPGGPRLFATPYPMEIIQQPELKRIIMIFEGGTHVWREIHMDGRPHLKSEAIKGQTWLGDSVGYWEGDTLVIDVVGFNEGTWLDYYGHPHTDQMHIIERFTRPNKSTLHYEATIDDPGAYTKQWTVAWDIPWNPTGELQEYICQENNNYYNRLTDDFGQPIVGPRQ
;
A
#
# COMPACT_ATOMS: atom_id res chain seq x y z
N MET A 1 27.37 11.13 66.42
CA MET A 1 27.19 12.40 67.18
C MET A 1 25.95 13.09 66.60
N ILE A 2 24.76 13.22 67.24
CA ILE A 2 24.41 13.97 68.48
C ILE A 2 24.82 15.46 68.26
N VAL A 3 23.98 16.52 68.17
CA VAL A 3 22.60 16.83 68.62
C VAL A 3 21.94 17.97 67.81
N ARG A 4 20.62 17.85 67.67
CA ARG A 4 19.47 18.81 67.60
C ARG A 4 19.67 20.34 67.86
N GLY A 5 18.79 21.11 67.19
CA GLY A 5 18.12 22.33 67.70
C GLY A 5 16.94 22.74 66.77
N ARG A 6 15.67 22.37 67.08
CA ARG A 6 14.53 23.20 67.57
C ARG A 6 14.28 24.49 66.77
N LEU A 7 13.24 24.56 65.92
CA LEU A 7 11.80 24.88 66.20
C LEU A 7 11.55 26.29 66.79
N SER A 8 11.05 27.24 65.98
CA SER A 8 9.60 27.58 65.90
C SER A 8 9.32 28.77 64.94
N PRO A 9 8.09 28.86 64.39
CA PRO A 9 7.66 29.85 63.40
C PRO A 9 6.95 31.06 64.01
N ALA A 10 6.87 32.16 63.27
CA ALA A 10 5.95 33.27 63.52
C ALA A 10 5.25 33.64 62.20
N GLU A 11 4.01 33.14 62.04
CA GLU A 11 3.04 33.67 61.10
C GLU A 11 1.91 34.28 61.93
N ASP A 12 1.63 35.56 61.70
CA ASP A 12 0.48 36.26 62.27
C ASP A 12 -0.23 37.01 61.14
N LYS A 13 -1.51 36.66 60.98
CA LYS A 13 -2.64 37.42 60.38
C LYS A 13 -2.65 37.76 58.88
N VAL A 14 -3.35 36.89 58.15
CA VAL A 14 -4.64 37.15 57.47
C VAL A 14 -5.08 38.61 57.36
N GLN A 15 -5.17 39.11 56.12
CA GLN A 15 -6.27 39.98 55.71
C GLN A 15 -6.66 39.73 54.24
N SER A 16 -7.97 39.57 54.07
CA SER A 16 -8.75 39.18 52.90
C SER A 16 -8.95 40.31 51.88
N THR A 17 -8.82 39.99 50.58
CA THR A 17 -9.50 40.72 49.50
C THR A 17 -9.93 39.74 48.40
N GLU A 18 -11.23 39.71 48.12
CA GLU A 18 -11.87 38.97 47.02
C GLU A 18 -11.38 39.44 45.63
N PRO A 19 -11.36 38.55 44.61
CA PRO A 19 -11.16 38.95 43.22
C PRO A 19 -12.47 39.34 42.52
N SER A 20 -12.41 40.49 41.84
CA SER A 20 -13.45 41.05 40.95
C SER A 20 -13.79 40.16 39.73
N PRO A 21 -15.02 40.27 39.17
CA PRO A 21 -15.57 39.36 38.17
C PRO A 21 -15.05 39.57 36.74
N PRO A 22 -15.15 38.56 35.86
CA PRO A 22 -14.65 38.61 34.49
C PRO A 22 -15.49 39.49 33.55
N SER A 23 -14.81 40.06 32.57
CA SER A 23 -15.29 41.05 31.60
C SER A 23 -16.16 40.45 30.47
N ALA A 24 -17.00 41.32 29.92
CA ALA A 24 -18.06 41.03 28.96
C ALA A 24 -17.53 40.75 27.54
N SER A 25 -17.64 39.50 27.10
CA SER A 25 -17.70 39.10 25.67
C SER A 25 -18.33 37.71 25.49
N ALA A 26 -19.28 37.36 26.36
CA ALA A 26 -20.05 36.13 26.28
C ALA A 26 -21.52 36.43 26.58
N ARG A 27 -22.19 37.19 25.68
CA ARG A 27 -23.64 37.48 25.76
C ARG A 27 -24.15 38.06 24.42
N GLN A 28 -24.12 37.26 23.35
CA GLN A 28 -24.90 37.54 22.15
C GLN A 28 -25.21 36.24 21.40
N ALA A 29 -26.06 35.38 21.99
CA ALA A 29 -26.85 34.39 21.26
C ALA A 29 -27.85 33.75 22.23
N GLN A 30 -28.96 34.43 22.50
CA GLN A 30 -30.27 33.87 22.90
C GLN A 30 -31.19 35.00 23.40
N ALA A 31 -32.09 35.50 22.54
CA ALA A 31 -33.44 35.95 22.90
C ALA A 31 -34.16 36.61 21.70
N ARG A 32 -35.04 35.85 21.03
CA ARG A 32 -36.29 36.24 20.31
C ARG A 32 -36.56 35.19 19.22
N ALA A 33 -37.73 34.61 19.04
CA ALA A 33 -38.99 34.65 19.76
C ALA A 33 -39.81 33.43 19.29
N LYS A 34 -40.51 32.79 20.23
CA LYS A 34 -41.61 31.87 19.96
C LYS A 34 -42.74 32.61 19.24
N ARG A 35 -43.33 32.00 18.19
CA ARG A 35 -44.79 31.99 17.91
C ARG A 35 -45.10 31.09 16.70
N LYS A 36 -45.85 30.01 16.97
CA LYS A 36 -46.75 29.29 16.04
C LYS A 36 -48.17 29.77 16.40
N PRO A 37 -49.09 29.95 15.44
CA PRO A 37 -50.06 28.90 15.05
C PRO A 37 -50.35 28.99 13.53
N ASP A 38 -51.19 28.24 12.80
CA ASP A 38 -52.07 27.10 13.05
C ASP A 38 -52.31 26.36 11.71
N ARG A 39 -52.99 25.22 11.83
CA ARG A 39 -53.36 24.17 10.88
C ARG A 39 -54.47 24.55 9.87
N ALA A 40 -54.35 24.11 8.60
CA ALA A 40 -55.49 23.65 7.76
C ALA A 40 -55.00 22.84 6.53
N GLN A 41 -55.61 21.67 6.29
CA GLN A 41 -55.49 20.86 5.06
C GLN A 41 -56.75 21.09 4.14
N PRO A 42 -57.10 20.22 3.15
CA PRO A 42 -56.84 20.36 1.71
C PRO A 42 -58.13 20.42 0.84
N GLN A 43 -58.08 20.82 -0.44
CA GLN A 43 -58.93 20.25 -1.52
C GLN A 43 -58.70 20.85 -2.94
N GLU A 44 -58.41 19.94 -3.88
CA GLU A 44 -58.97 19.70 -5.22
C GLU A 44 -59.41 20.78 -6.25
N LYS A 45 -59.04 20.47 -7.51
CA LYS A 45 -59.71 20.65 -8.82
C LYS A 45 -59.54 21.95 -9.63
N GLY A 46 -59.16 21.78 -10.90
CA GLY A 46 -59.42 22.73 -11.99
C GLY A 46 -58.35 22.70 -13.09
N ALA A 47 -58.76 22.49 -14.33
CA ALA A 47 -57.94 22.08 -15.46
C ALA A 47 -57.53 23.21 -16.42
N ALA A 48 -56.53 22.88 -17.25
CA ALA A 48 -56.34 23.24 -18.66
C ALA A 48 -55.62 24.54 -19.09
N SER A 49 -54.72 24.32 -20.06
CA SER A 49 -54.25 25.16 -21.16
C SER A 49 -52.99 26.03 -20.96
N GLY A 50 -52.07 25.95 -21.94
CA GLY A 50 -51.07 27.00 -22.19
C GLY A 50 -49.67 26.47 -22.54
N GLU A 51 -49.31 26.57 -23.82
CA GLU A 51 -48.02 26.23 -24.45
C GLU A 51 -46.76 26.73 -23.71
N ALA A 52 -45.71 25.90 -23.67
CA ALA A 52 -44.36 26.33 -23.34
C ALA A 52 -43.48 26.38 -24.60
N ARG A 53 -43.08 27.61 -24.96
CA ARG A 53 -42.16 27.94 -26.05
C ARG A 53 -40.72 27.54 -25.72
N SER A 54 -40.09 26.87 -26.69
CA SER A 54 -38.66 26.52 -26.76
C SER A 54 -37.82 27.74 -27.16
N LEU A 55 -36.71 27.99 -26.45
CA LEU A 55 -35.63 28.88 -26.86
C LEU A 55 -34.36 28.03 -27.08
N LYS A 56 -33.99 27.85 -28.35
CA LYS A 56 -32.75 27.19 -28.81
C LYS A 56 -31.67 28.25 -29.03
N SER A 57 -30.52 28.13 -28.36
CA SER A 57 -29.27 28.79 -28.79
C SER A 57 -28.48 27.85 -29.71
N ARG A 58 -28.16 28.34 -30.91
CA ARG A 58 -27.37 27.66 -31.95
C ARG A 58 -25.87 27.81 -31.68
N VAL A 59 -25.12 26.72 -31.75
CA VAL A 59 -23.69 26.73 -32.13
C VAL A 59 -23.56 25.80 -33.33
N SER A 60 -23.00 26.32 -34.42
CA SER A 60 -22.87 25.62 -35.70
C SER A 60 -21.65 24.70 -35.70
N VAL A 61 -21.85 23.43 -36.11
CA VAL A 61 -20.77 22.52 -36.48
C VAL A 61 -20.88 22.24 -37.97
N THR A 62 -19.83 22.57 -38.71
CA THR A 62 -19.71 22.31 -40.16
C THR A 62 -19.46 20.82 -40.41
N PRO A 63 -20.18 20.13 -41.32
CA PRO A 63 -19.92 18.73 -41.61
C PRO A 63 -18.75 18.56 -42.59
N VAL A 64 -17.76 17.75 -42.22
CA VAL A 64 -16.73 17.23 -43.12
C VAL A 64 -17.35 16.16 -44.02
N ARG A 65 -17.28 16.35 -45.34
CA ARG A 65 -17.79 15.42 -46.35
C ARG A 65 -16.90 14.17 -46.42
N PHE A 66 -17.47 13.01 -46.11
CA PHE A 66 -16.87 11.70 -46.40
C PHE A 66 -17.04 11.37 -47.89
N ILE A 67 -15.93 11.25 -48.62
CA ILE A 67 -15.92 10.79 -50.01
C ILE A 67 -16.02 9.26 -50.01
N ARG A 68 -17.13 8.73 -50.52
CA ARG A 68 -17.29 7.32 -50.90
C ARG A 68 -16.43 7.04 -52.15
N ARG A 69 -15.48 6.11 -52.06
CA ARG A 69 -14.91 5.46 -53.26
C ARG A 69 -15.44 4.04 -53.37
N THR A 70 -16.33 3.88 -54.35
CA THR A 70 -16.88 2.61 -54.82
C THR A 70 -15.85 1.84 -55.67
N ARG A 71 -16.03 0.52 -55.64
CA ARG A 71 -15.26 -0.54 -56.31
C ARG A 71 -15.08 -0.34 -57.82
N PHE A 72 -13.90 -0.68 -58.32
CA PHE A 72 -13.69 -1.16 -59.69
C PHE A 72 -12.97 -2.52 -59.64
N LEU A 73 -13.52 -3.48 -60.38
CA LEU A 73 -13.09 -4.88 -60.50
C LEU A 73 -12.27 -5.01 -61.80
N GLY A 74 -11.20 -5.82 -61.81
CA GLY A 74 -10.53 -6.20 -63.06
C GLY A 74 -9.13 -6.83 -62.95
N LEU A 75 -9.10 -8.17 -62.81
CA LEU A 75 -8.21 -9.16 -63.46
C LEU A 75 -6.70 -8.90 -63.63
N VAL A 76 -5.87 -9.65 -62.87
CA VAL A 76 -4.77 -10.57 -63.27
C VAL A 76 -4.52 -11.45 -62.02
N GLY A 77 -4.52 -12.79 -61.96
CA GLY A 77 -4.19 -13.81 -62.95
C GLY A 77 -2.96 -14.59 -62.47
N ALA A 78 -3.17 -15.58 -61.58
CA ALA A 78 -2.34 -16.75 -61.28
C ALA A 78 -0.84 -16.57 -60.91
N ALA A 79 -0.44 -16.97 -59.69
CA ALA A 79 0.62 -17.98 -59.45
C ALA A 79 0.91 -18.16 -57.93
N PHE A 80 1.26 -19.41 -57.57
CA PHE A 80 1.84 -19.88 -56.29
C PHE A 80 0.91 -20.22 -55.12
N PHE A 81 0.07 -21.24 -55.33
CA PHE A 81 -0.13 -22.31 -54.35
C PHE A 81 0.58 -23.57 -54.89
N LEU A 82 1.34 -24.25 -54.02
CA LEU A 82 1.95 -25.60 -54.10
C LEU A 82 3.47 -25.57 -53.88
N LEU A 83 3.90 -26.00 -52.70
CA LEU A 83 5.12 -26.81 -52.51
C LEU A 83 5.02 -27.57 -51.19
N THR A 84 4.23 -28.62 -51.20
CA THR A 84 4.39 -29.79 -50.33
C THR A 84 5.21 -30.85 -51.08
N ALA A 85 6.12 -31.49 -50.35
CA ALA A 85 6.74 -32.80 -50.62
C ALA A 85 7.81 -32.93 -51.73
N THR A 86 9.05 -33.18 -51.28
CA THR A 86 10.04 -34.20 -51.73
C THR A 86 11.38 -33.81 -51.09
N MET A 87 12.17 -34.66 -50.41
CA MET A 87 12.63 -36.01 -50.75
C MET A 87 12.93 -36.81 -49.47
N ILE A 88 12.58 -38.09 -49.54
CA ILE A 88 13.02 -39.17 -48.65
C ILE A 88 14.23 -39.86 -49.32
N ASN A 89 15.25 -40.18 -48.51
CA ASN A 89 16.16 -41.34 -48.54
C ASN A 89 17.70 -41.15 -48.65
N LEU A 90 18.34 -41.88 -47.72
CA LEU A 90 19.72 -42.40 -47.65
C LEU A 90 20.87 -41.46 -47.23
N VAL A 91 21.12 -41.40 -45.91
CA VAL A 91 22.43 -41.79 -45.36
C VAL A 91 22.20 -42.72 -44.19
N ALA A 92 22.57 -43.99 -44.39
CA ALA A 92 22.61 -45.01 -43.36
C ALA A 92 23.84 -44.84 -42.48
N GLY A 93 23.67 -45.12 -41.19
CA GLY A 93 24.73 -45.57 -40.30
C GLY A 93 25.53 -44.45 -39.62
N GLN A 94 25.22 -44.19 -38.34
CA GLN A 94 26.11 -44.58 -37.24
C GLN A 94 25.50 -44.21 -35.87
N GLY A 95 25.34 -45.24 -35.05
CA GLY A 95 25.62 -45.20 -33.61
C GLY A 95 24.67 -44.42 -32.71
N GLN A 96 23.72 -45.14 -32.11
CA GLN A 96 23.22 -44.83 -30.76
C GLN A 96 24.43 -44.66 -29.82
N ARG A 97 24.69 -43.44 -29.36
CA ARG A 97 25.51 -43.20 -28.17
C ARG A 97 24.58 -42.79 -27.04
N SER A 98 24.32 -43.76 -26.19
CA SER A 98 23.81 -43.58 -24.84
C SER A 98 24.64 -42.50 -24.13
N ALA A 99 23.97 -41.50 -23.57
CA ALA A 99 24.64 -40.54 -22.69
C ALA A 99 25.23 -41.30 -21.49
N PRO A 100 26.51 -41.08 -21.13
CA PRO A 100 27.12 -41.78 -20.02
C PRO A 100 26.56 -41.27 -18.69
N ALA A 101 26.37 -42.19 -17.75
CA ALA A 101 26.05 -41.90 -16.37
C ALA A 101 27.10 -40.93 -15.78
N ALA A 102 26.65 -39.77 -15.31
CA ALA A 102 27.49 -38.82 -14.62
C ALA A 102 27.93 -39.42 -13.28
N THR A 103 29.20 -39.77 -13.22
CA THR A 103 29.92 -40.24 -12.05
C THR A 103 29.99 -39.12 -11.01
N GLN A 104 29.70 -39.43 -9.75
CA GLN A 104 29.99 -38.56 -8.60
C GLN A 104 31.48 -38.18 -8.62
N GLY A 105 31.76 -36.92 -8.91
CA GLY A 105 33.08 -36.31 -8.76
C GLY A 105 32.93 -35.08 -7.87
N GLY A 106 33.53 -35.12 -6.68
CA GLY A 106 33.60 -33.99 -5.75
C GLY A 106 34.19 -32.75 -6.42
N GLY A 107 33.31 -31.78 -6.70
CA GLY A 107 33.67 -30.48 -7.25
C GLY A 107 33.70 -29.43 -6.15
N ARG A 108 34.88 -28.84 -5.96
CA ARG A 108 35.18 -27.71 -5.07
C ARG A 108 34.11 -26.63 -5.14
N GLY A 109 33.74 -26.12 -3.96
CA GLY A 109 32.70 -25.12 -3.76
C GLY A 109 32.77 -23.98 -4.78
N ALA A 110 31.63 -23.73 -5.42
CA ALA A 110 31.37 -22.48 -6.11
C ALA A 110 31.63 -21.35 -5.11
N ARG A 111 32.69 -20.57 -5.33
CA ARG A 111 32.80 -19.24 -4.71
C ARG A 111 31.67 -18.42 -5.32
N GLY A 112 30.54 -18.37 -4.61
CA GLY A 112 29.50 -17.40 -4.89
C GLY A 112 30.15 -16.02 -4.92
N THR A 113 29.90 -15.26 -5.98
CA THR A 113 30.27 -13.85 -6.03
C THR A 113 29.53 -13.16 -4.89
N THR A 114 30.23 -12.85 -3.79
CA THR A 114 29.64 -12.10 -2.69
C THR A 114 29.27 -10.71 -3.20
N ASN A 115 28.02 -10.28 -3.00
CA ASN A 115 27.61 -8.92 -3.34
C ASN A 115 28.51 -7.94 -2.53
N PRO A 116 29.38 -7.15 -3.19
CA PRO A 116 30.36 -6.31 -2.51
C PRO A 116 29.72 -5.17 -1.71
N LEU A 117 28.42 -4.93 -1.86
CA LEU A 117 27.66 -3.96 -1.08
C LEU A 117 27.30 -4.47 0.32
N LEU A 118 27.25 -5.79 0.54
CA LEU A 118 26.92 -6.38 1.85
C LEU A 118 27.99 -6.08 2.91
N SER A 119 29.26 -5.96 2.49
CA SER A 119 30.38 -5.61 3.36
C SER A 119 30.55 -4.11 3.58
N GLN A 120 29.83 -3.27 2.82
CA GLN A 120 29.89 -1.82 2.97
C GLN A 120 28.94 -1.36 4.08
N PRO A 121 29.40 -0.47 4.99
CA PRO A 121 28.54 0.04 6.04
C PRO A 121 27.37 0.84 5.46
N ALA A 122 26.33 1.02 6.26
CA ALA A 122 25.23 1.90 5.92
C ALA A 122 25.75 3.33 5.65
N PRO A 123 25.36 3.96 4.53
CA PRO A 123 25.70 5.36 4.29
C PRO A 123 25.06 6.26 5.35
N ARG A 124 25.66 7.42 5.59
CA ARG A 124 25.17 8.43 6.53
C ARG A 124 25.01 9.78 5.84
N LEU A 125 24.06 10.58 6.32
CA LEU A 125 23.91 11.98 5.93
C LEU A 125 25.00 12.84 6.61
N PRO A 126 25.19 14.10 6.17
CA PRO A 126 26.20 15.00 6.77
C PRO A 126 26.01 15.25 8.27
N ASP A 127 24.79 15.12 8.79
CA ASP A 127 24.45 15.25 10.21
C ASP A 127 24.73 13.96 11.02
N GLY A 128 25.22 12.90 10.38
CA GLY A 128 25.54 11.62 10.98
C GLY A 128 24.36 10.64 11.08
N THR A 129 23.14 11.07 10.75
CA THR A 129 21.98 10.15 10.69
C THR A 129 22.18 9.10 9.59
N VAL A 130 21.63 7.90 9.78
CA VAL A 130 21.68 6.87 8.73
C VAL A 130 20.92 7.36 7.50
N ASN A 131 21.53 7.20 6.33
CA ASN A 131 20.89 7.45 5.06
C ASN A 131 20.18 6.16 4.61
N LEU A 132 18.86 6.16 4.63
CA LEU A 132 17.99 5.10 4.12
C LEU A 132 17.77 5.21 2.60
N GLY A 133 18.12 6.33 1.97
CA GLY A 133 17.99 6.57 0.53
C GLY A 133 19.26 6.30 -0.27
N ARG A 134 19.34 6.88 -1.48
CA ARG A 134 20.58 6.90 -2.26
C ARG A 134 21.61 7.85 -1.67
N VAL A 135 22.88 7.58 -1.93
CA VAL A 135 23.97 8.54 -1.66
C VAL A 135 23.95 9.62 -2.75
N PRO A 136 24.09 10.92 -2.42
CA PRO A 136 24.14 11.97 -3.44
C PRO A 136 25.18 11.67 -4.53
N GLY A 137 24.75 11.71 -5.80
CA GLY A 137 25.60 11.41 -6.96
C GLY A 137 25.68 9.92 -7.32
N GLU A 138 25.08 9.02 -6.53
CA GLU A 138 24.93 7.60 -6.89
C GLU A 138 23.51 7.31 -7.42
N LEU A 139 23.41 6.29 -8.27
CA LEU A 139 22.12 5.68 -8.62
C LEU A 139 21.66 4.70 -7.53
N GLY A 140 20.39 4.37 -7.57
CA GLY A 140 19.86 3.20 -6.91
C GLY A 140 18.51 3.40 -6.24
N ILE A 141 17.80 2.29 -6.12
CA ILE A 141 16.43 2.19 -5.62
C ILE A 141 16.29 0.94 -4.76
N TRP A 142 15.32 0.94 -3.86
CA TRP A 142 14.94 -0.25 -3.11
C TRP A 142 14.00 -1.12 -3.93
N GLN A 143 14.33 -2.40 -4.08
CA GLN A 143 13.50 -3.39 -4.75
C GLN A 143 12.53 -4.02 -3.75
N VAL A 144 11.35 -3.43 -3.64
CA VAL A 144 10.29 -3.94 -2.75
C VAL A 144 9.94 -5.39 -3.14
N PRO A 145 9.98 -6.35 -2.22
CA PRO A 145 9.67 -7.75 -2.52
C PRO A 145 8.17 -7.95 -2.72
N TYR A 146 7.78 -8.92 -3.55
CA TYR A 146 6.37 -9.33 -3.61
C TYR A 146 6.04 -10.26 -2.44
N ILE A 147 5.33 -9.75 -1.44
CA ILE A 147 4.86 -10.55 -0.30
C ILE A 147 3.36 -10.70 -0.41
N GLN A 148 2.95 -11.89 -0.83
CA GLN A 148 1.53 -12.18 -1.05
C GLN A 148 0.75 -12.45 0.23
N ASN A 149 1.43 -13.04 1.22
CA ASN A 149 0.88 -13.43 2.50
C ASN A 149 1.82 -12.94 3.61
N MET A 150 1.37 -11.93 4.35
CA MET A 150 2.09 -11.33 5.47
C MET A 150 2.02 -12.17 6.75
N GLY A 151 0.99 -12.99 6.95
CA GLY A 151 0.96 -13.98 8.03
C GLY A 151 2.20 -14.89 8.01
N ALA A 152 2.66 -15.28 6.82
CA ALA A 152 3.90 -16.04 6.62
C ALA A 152 5.21 -15.24 6.87
N ARG A 153 5.12 -13.99 7.29
CA ARG A 153 6.23 -13.11 7.70
C ARG A 153 6.15 -12.71 9.17
N ASN A 154 5.20 -13.26 9.93
CA ASN A 154 5.04 -12.99 11.34
C ASN A 154 6.27 -13.47 12.15
N ILE A 155 6.79 -12.62 13.05
CA ILE A 155 8.00 -12.87 13.85
C ILE A 155 7.75 -13.00 15.36
N VAL A 156 6.61 -12.54 15.88
CA VAL A 156 6.30 -12.58 17.33
C VAL A 156 5.46 -13.82 17.69
N MET A 157 4.67 -14.31 16.75
CA MET A 157 3.78 -15.43 16.97
C MET A 157 4.43 -16.74 16.52
N VAL A 158 5.15 -17.36 17.47
CA VAL A 158 5.78 -18.69 17.46
C VAL A 158 5.62 -19.55 16.18
N SER A 159 6.75 -19.83 15.53
CA SER A 159 7.11 -21.21 15.20
C SER A 159 8.49 -21.54 15.77
N PRO A 160 8.78 -22.81 16.15
CA PRO A 160 10.14 -23.22 16.51
C PRO A 160 11.10 -22.84 15.37
N PRO A 161 12.38 -22.55 15.66
CA PRO A 161 13.33 -22.22 14.63
C PRO A 161 13.33 -23.31 13.57
N ALA A 162 13.18 -22.93 12.32
CA ALA A 162 13.54 -23.81 11.21
C ALA A 162 15.04 -24.11 11.39
N ALA A 163 15.32 -25.27 11.97
CA ALA A 163 16.60 -25.91 11.79
C ALA A 163 16.82 -26.03 10.27
N ALA A 164 18.00 -25.62 9.84
CA ALA A 164 18.50 -25.61 8.46
C ALA A 164 17.95 -24.51 7.54
N GLY A 165 18.65 -23.37 7.50
CA GLY A 165 19.44 -22.95 6.33
C GLY A 165 18.79 -22.94 4.94
N GLY A 166 17.47 -22.94 4.82
CA GLY A 166 16.74 -22.79 3.56
C GLY A 166 16.30 -21.35 3.39
N GLU A 167 16.61 -20.77 2.23
CA GLU A 167 16.07 -19.51 1.77
C GLU A 167 14.55 -19.44 2.03
N ARG A 168 14.04 -18.30 2.50
CA ARG A 168 12.60 -17.95 2.42
C ARG A 168 12.25 -17.71 0.94
N GLY A 169 12.45 -18.72 0.12
CA GLY A 169 12.12 -18.75 -1.30
C GLY A 169 10.61 -18.71 -1.47
N ALA A 170 10.19 -17.92 -2.46
CA ALA A 170 8.81 -17.68 -2.83
C ALA A 170 8.00 -18.98 -2.95
N LEU A 171 7.16 -19.25 -1.95
CA LEU A 171 5.97 -20.08 -2.08
C LEU A 171 4.87 -19.31 -1.34
N GLY A 172 3.92 -18.75 -2.11
CA GLY A 172 2.69 -18.22 -1.56
C GLY A 172 2.05 -19.28 -0.67
N GLY A 173 1.67 -18.90 0.55
CA GLY A 173 1.06 -19.84 1.50
C GLY A 173 -0.16 -20.55 0.91
N GLN A 174 -0.59 -21.63 1.55
CA GLN A 174 -1.89 -22.22 1.23
C GLN A 174 -2.96 -21.12 1.33
N ARG A 175 -3.78 -20.95 0.30
CA ARG A 175 -4.90 -19.99 0.35
C ARG A 175 -5.96 -20.44 1.35
N GLY A 176 -6.56 -19.48 2.05
CA GLY A 176 -7.50 -19.72 3.13
C GLY A 176 -6.81 -20.25 4.38
N GLY A 177 -7.57 -20.98 5.21
CA GLY A 177 -7.05 -21.61 6.42
C GLY A 177 -7.22 -20.78 7.69
N ALA A 178 -7.91 -19.63 7.67
CA ALA A 178 -8.22 -18.92 8.91
C ALA A 178 -9.20 -19.73 9.77
N PRO A 179 -9.06 -19.72 11.12
CA PRO A 179 -8.10 -18.94 11.90
C PRO A 179 -6.73 -19.63 12.10
N SER A 180 -6.49 -20.79 11.49
CA SER A 180 -5.21 -21.52 11.54
C SER A 180 -4.14 -21.01 10.57
N GLU A 181 -4.44 -19.97 9.81
CA GLU A 181 -3.56 -19.32 8.83
C GLU A 181 -2.41 -18.63 9.56
N PRO A 182 -1.18 -18.71 9.02
CA PRO A 182 0.02 -18.78 9.84
C PRO A 182 0.10 -17.65 10.85
N TRP A 183 -0.30 -17.98 12.08
CA TRP A 183 -0.06 -17.20 13.29
C TRP A 183 -0.70 -15.80 13.33
N VAL A 184 -1.75 -15.56 12.53
CA VAL A 184 -2.50 -14.29 12.55
C VAL A 184 -3.69 -14.39 13.52
N PRO A 185 -3.77 -13.51 14.53
CA PRO A 185 -4.74 -13.62 15.61
C PRO A 185 -6.10 -12.99 15.26
N PHE A 186 -6.76 -13.46 14.19
CA PHE A 186 -8.01 -12.87 13.70
C PHE A 186 -9.15 -12.81 14.74
N GLN A 187 -9.97 -11.76 14.66
CA GLN A 187 -11.36 -11.79 15.12
C GLN A 187 -12.21 -12.72 14.21
N PRO A 188 -13.34 -13.27 14.68
CA PRO A 188 -14.13 -14.23 13.89
C PRO A 188 -14.59 -13.71 12.53
N TRP A 189 -15.01 -12.44 12.44
CA TRP A 189 -15.44 -11.83 11.18
C TRP A 189 -14.25 -11.64 10.22
N ALA A 190 -13.09 -11.23 10.75
CA ALA A 190 -11.88 -11.00 9.98
C ALA A 190 -11.34 -12.31 9.40
N ALA A 191 -11.41 -13.41 10.16
CA ALA A 191 -11.09 -14.75 9.69
C ALA A 191 -12.00 -15.18 8.52
N ALA A 192 -13.30 -14.91 8.61
CA ALA A 192 -14.25 -15.22 7.55
C ALA A 192 -13.99 -14.38 6.28
N PHE A 193 -13.74 -13.08 6.45
CA PHE A 193 -13.43 -12.16 5.35
C PHE A 193 -12.12 -12.53 4.64
N TYR A 194 -11.06 -12.80 5.41
CA TYR A 194 -9.80 -13.31 4.88
C TYR A 194 -10.01 -14.62 4.09
N ASN A 195 -10.72 -15.60 4.67
CA ASN A 195 -10.97 -16.88 4.00
C ASN A 195 -11.72 -16.67 2.69
N TYR A 196 -12.75 -15.83 2.67
CA TYR A 196 -13.50 -15.51 1.45
C TYR A 196 -12.59 -14.91 0.38
N ASN A 197 -11.86 -13.84 0.70
CA ASN A 197 -10.99 -13.16 -0.27
C ASN A 197 -9.86 -14.05 -0.76
N SER A 198 -9.20 -14.76 0.15
CA SER A 198 -8.11 -15.66 -0.19
C SER A 198 -8.61 -16.82 -1.05
N LEU A 199 -9.70 -17.50 -0.69
CA LEU A 199 -10.21 -18.63 -1.47
C LEU A 199 -10.79 -18.19 -2.81
N ASN A 200 -11.31 -16.97 -2.89
CA ASN A 200 -11.74 -16.33 -4.13
C ASN A 200 -10.56 -15.68 -4.89
N GLN A 201 -9.33 -16.13 -4.65
CA GLN A 201 -8.12 -15.74 -5.39
C GLN A 201 -7.88 -14.22 -5.47
N SER A 202 -8.21 -13.47 -4.42
CA SER A 202 -8.02 -12.01 -4.39
C SER A 202 -8.81 -11.28 -5.48
N LYS A 203 -9.96 -11.82 -5.87
CA LYS A 203 -10.83 -11.29 -6.95
C LYS A 203 -11.32 -9.86 -6.73
N TYR A 204 -11.36 -9.39 -5.48
CA TYR A 204 -11.83 -8.06 -5.11
C TYR A 204 -10.75 -7.20 -4.44
N ASP A 205 -9.49 -7.52 -4.73
CA ASP A 205 -8.35 -6.81 -4.17
C ASP A 205 -8.33 -5.34 -4.63
N PRO A 206 -8.42 -4.35 -3.73
CA PRO A 206 -8.43 -2.93 -4.08
C PRO A 206 -7.24 -2.49 -4.94
N GLU A 207 -6.05 -3.07 -4.72
CA GLU A 207 -4.86 -2.73 -5.52
C GLU A 207 -5.05 -3.09 -7.01
N GLY A 208 -5.78 -4.16 -7.31
CA GLY A 208 -6.13 -4.56 -8.68
C GLY A 208 -7.00 -3.52 -9.41
N TYR A 209 -7.71 -2.68 -8.67
CA TYR A 209 -8.49 -1.56 -9.20
C TYR A 209 -7.64 -0.30 -9.43
N CYS A 210 -6.32 -0.37 -9.27
CA CYS A 210 -5.44 0.79 -9.17
C CYS A 210 -5.90 1.71 -8.02
N LEU A 211 -6.12 1.16 -6.83
CA LEU A 211 -6.25 1.92 -5.59
C LEU A 211 -4.96 1.78 -4.76
N PRO A 212 -4.64 2.75 -3.88
CA PRO A 212 -3.43 2.67 -3.07
C PRO A 212 -3.38 1.36 -2.26
N PRO A 213 -2.21 0.70 -2.12
CA PRO A 213 -2.10 -0.56 -1.37
C PRO A 213 -2.25 -0.41 0.14
N GLY A 214 -2.06 0.80 0.69
CA GLY A 214 -2.07 1.03 2.13
C GLY A 214 -0.79 0.56 2.84
N GLY A 215 -0.67 0.85 4.13
CA GLY A 215 0.43 0.34 4.97
C GLY A 215 -0.01 -0.92 5.72
N PRO A 216 0.86 -1.94 5.90
CA PRO A 216 2.26 -2.04 5.47
C PRO A 216 2.44 -2.57 4.02
N ARG A 217 1.35 -2.86 3.30
CA ARG A 217 1.35 -3.48 1.97
C ARG A 217 2.20 -2.74 0.94
N LEU A 218 2.31 -1.42 1.04
CA LEU A 218 3.14 -0.60 0.17
C LEU A 218 4.63 -1.01 0.15
N PHE A 219 5.11 -1.76 1.15
CA PHE A 219 6.44 -2.37 1.20
C PHE A 219 6.47 -3.87 0.86
N ALA A 220 5.39 -4.37 0.28
CA ALA A 220 5.16 -5.76 -0.13
C ALA A 220 4.61 -5.91 -1.56
N THR A 221 4.38 -4.79 -2.26
CA THR A 221 4.04 -4.76 -3.69
C THR A 221 5.34 -4.61 -4.50
N PRO A 222 5.58 -5.41 -5.56
CA PRO A 222 6.87 -5.47 -6.25
C PRO A 222 7.15 -4.28 -7.19
N TYR A 223 6.90 -3.07 -6.71
CA TYR A 223 7.29 -1.83 -7.36
C TYR A 223 8.45 -1.20 -6.57
N PRO A 224 9.55 -0.81 -7.23
CA PRO A 224 10.65 -0.16 -6.54
C PRO A 224 10.25 1.11 -5.81
N MET A 225 11.03 1.49 -4.80
CA MET A 225 10.84 2.74 -4.06
C MET A 225 12.14 3.53 -3.88
N GLU A 226 11.99 4.84 -3.71
CA GLU A 226 13.04 5.75 -3.27
C GLU A 226 12.65 6.34 -1.91
N ILE A 227 13.64 6.47 -1.00
CA ILE A 227 13.47 7.17 0.27
C ILE A 227 14.31 8.45 0.19
N ILE A 228 13.66 9.60 0.36
CA ILE A 228 14.28 10.93 0.32
C ILE A 228 14.18 11.53 1.71
N GLN A 229 15.32 11.66 2.37
CA GLN A 229 15.43 12.33 3.67
C GLN A 229 15.73 13.81 3.47
N GLN A 230 14.95 14.67 4.12
CA GLN A 230 15.13 16.12 4.13
C GLN A 230 15.25 16.59 5.59
N PRO A 231 16.39 16.35 6.27
CA PRO A 231 16.57 16.71 7.67
C PRO A 231 16.29 18.19 7.96
N GLU A 232 16.64 19.08 7.03
CA GLU A 232 16.41 20.52 7.10
C GLU A 232 14.92 20.89 7.11
N LEU A 233 14.07 20.08 6.47
CA LEU A 233 12.62 20.23 6.48
C LEU A 233 11.94 19.38 7.56
N LYS A 234 12.73 18.57 8.29
CA LYS A 234 12.24 17.57 9.25
C LYS A 234 11.17 16.66 8.63
N ARG A 235 11.46 16.15 7.42
CA ARG A 235 10.56 15.30 6.65
C ARG A 235 11.31 14.16 5.97
N ILE A 236 10.61 13.05 5.77
CA ILE A 236 11.03 11.97 4.88
C ILE A 236 9.91 11.75 3.87
N ILE A 237 10.26 11.66 2.60
CA ILE A 237 9.33 11.32 1.52
C ILE A 237 9.73 9.95 0.97
N MET A 238 8.76 9.05 0.88
CA MET A 238 8.93 7.77 0.19
C MET A 238 8.12 7.81 -1.11
N ILE A 239 8.77 7.53 -2.23
CA ILE A 239 8.15 7.55 -3.56
C ILE A 239 8.16 6.12 -4.10
N PHE A 240 7.03 5.68 -4.65
CA PHE A 240 6.84 4.34 -5.16
C PHE A 240 6.63 4.38 -6.67
N GLU A 241 7.34 3.51 -7.40
CA GLU A 241 7.24 3.43 -8.86
C GLU A 241 5.83 3.09 -9.31
N GLY A 242 5.15 2.18 -8.61
CA GLY A 242 3.87 1.64 -9.05
C GLY A 242 2.74 1.73 -8.03
N GLY A 243 1.72 0.89 -8.24
CA GLY A 243 0.40 1.09 -7.64
C GLY A 243 -0.28 2.30 -8.27
N THR A 244 -0.59 3.31 -7.45
CA THR A 244 -1.34 4.51 -7.87
C THR A 244 -0.48 5.76 -8.06
N HIS A 245 0.83 5.62 -8.24
CA HIS A 245 1.78 6.75 -8.22
C HIS A 245 1.62 7.61 -6.97
N VAL A 246 1.77 6.95 -5.83
CA VAL A 246 1.65 7.56 -4.52
C VAL A 246 3.01 7.91 -3.94
N TRP A 247 3.03 8.94 -3.11
CA TRP A 247 4.11 9.20 -2.18
C TRP A 247 3.58 9.16 -0.76
N ARG A 248 4.44 8.76 0.17
CA ARG A 248 4.18 8.84 1.60
C ARG A 248 5.07 9.92 2.20
N GLU A 249 4.45 10.79 2.99
CA GLU A 249 5.16 11.79 3.78
C GLU A 249 5.22 11.34 5.25
N ILE A 250 6.39 11.49 5.85
CA ILE A 250 6.62 11.20 7.28
C ILE A 250 7.12 12.47 7.94
N HIS A 251 6.40 12.91 8.97
CA HIS A 251 6.76 14.09 9.75
C HIS A 251 7.79 13.73 10.83
N MET A 252 8.94 14.41 10.82
CA MET A 252 10.06 14.16 11.75
C MET A 252 10.27 15.29 12.76
N ASP A 253 9.31 16.21 12.89
CA ASP A 253 9.46 17.42 13.71
C ASP A 253 8.93 17.27 15.15
N GLY A 254 8.54 16.06 15.54
CA GLY A 254 8.03 15.75 16.88
C GLY A 254 6.60 16.23 17.13
N ARG A 255 5.87 16.62 16.08
CA ARG A 255 4.44 16.91 16.21
C ARG A 255 3.66 15.65 16.60
N PRO A 256 2.57 15.79 17.36
CA PRO A 256 1.63 14.68 17.52
C PRO A 256 0.87 14.43 16.21
N HIS A 257 0.24 13.26 16.12
CA HIS A 257 -0.75 12.97 15.09
C HIS A 257 -1.89 14.00 15.08
N LEU A 258 -2.51 14.16 13.91
CA LEU A 258 -3.76 14.90 13.82
C LEU A 258 -4.81 14.25 14.73
N LYS A 259 -5.72 15.08 15.28
CA LYS A 259 -6.77 14.59 16.18
C LYS A 259 -7.61 13.52 15.46
N SER A 260 -7.93 12.44 16.18
CA SER A 260 -8.60 11.25 15.64
C SER A 260 -9.85 11.59 14.82
N GLU A 261 -10.67 12.55 15.26
CA GLU A 261 -11.90 12.94 14.56
C GLU A 261 -11.66 13.54 13.17
N ALA A 262 -10.46 14.05 12.90
CA ALA A 262 -10.10 14.64 11.62
C ALA A 262 -9.51 13.63 10.62
N ILE A 263 -8.96 12.50 11.09
CA ILE A 263 -8.22 11.56 10.23
C ILE A 263 -8.70 10.11 10.29
N LYS A 264 -9.47 9.71 11.31
CA LYS A 264 -9.94 8.32 11.45
C LYS A 264 -10.81 7.92 10.26
N GLY A 265 -10.44 6.84 9.58
CA GLY A 265 -11.17 6.35 8.43
C GLY A 265 -11.00 7.18 7.15
N GLN A 266 -10.09 8.16 7.11
CA GLN A 266 -10.03 9.13 6.00
C GLN A 266 -8.91 8.87 5.01
N THR A 267 -7.79 8.27 5.44
CA THR A 267 -6.56 8.24 4.63
C THR A 267 -6.22 6.83 4.17
N TRP A 268 -5.63 6.71 2.98
CA TRP A 268 -5.22 5.41 2.45
C TRP A 268 -3.88 4.94 3.03
N LEU A 269 -2.95 5.88 3.28
CA LEU A 269 -1.58 5.57 3.72
C LEU A 269 -1.34 5.89 5.21
N GLY A 270 -2.36 6.38 5.92
CA GLY A 270 -2.22 6.85 7.30
C GLY A 270 -1.56 8.23 7.42
N ASP A 271 -1.68 8.82 8.60
CA ASP A 271 -0.90 9.95 9.08
C ASP A 271 0.37 9.40 9.75
N SER A 272 1.55 9.80 9.28
CA SER A 272 2.84 9.22 9.71
C SER A 272 3.69 10.22 10.49
N VAL A 273 4.05 9.86 11.72
CA VAL A 273 4.99 10.61 12.57
C VAL A 273 6.18 9.72 12.87
N GLY A 274 7.39 10.22 12.56
CA GLY A 274 8.62 9.46 12.70
C GLY A 274 9.58 10.05 13.72
N TYR A 275 10.40 9.18 14.29
CA TYR A 275 11.51 9.54 15.17
C TYR A 275 12.64 8.50 15.06
N TRP A 276 13.83 8.85 15.53
CA TRP A 276 15.00 7.97 15.49
C TRP A 276 15.26 7.31 16.84
N GLU A 277 15.45 5.99 16.84
CA GLU A 277 15.98 5.21 17.94
C GLU A 277 17.36 4.67 17.53
N GLY A 278 18.42 5.44 17.81
CA GLY A 278 19.74 5.15 17.25
C GLY A 278 19.71 5.25 15.72
N ASP A 279 20.10 4.17 15.04
CA ASP A 279 20.07 4.07 13.56
C ASP A 279 18.76 3.46 13.02
N THR A 280 17.73 3.29 13.87
CA THR A 280 16.42 2.81 13.45
C THR A 280 15.45 3.98 13.32
N LEU A 281 14.85 4.14 12.13
CA LEU A 281 13.70 5.02 11.94
C LEU A 281 12.47 4.28 12.44
N VAL A 282 11.81 4.83 13.45
CA VAL A 282 10.51 4.36 13.92
C VAL A 282 9.44 5.29 13.40
N ILE A 283 8.35 4.72 12.88
CA ILE A 283 7.22 5.46 12.34
C ILE A 283 5.95 4.98 13.03
N ASP A 284 5.25 5.90 13.69
CA ASP A 284 3.91 5.71 14.22
C ASP A 284 2.90 6.13 13.14
N VAL A 285 1.88 5.29 12.89
CA VAL A 285 0.94 5.46 11.80
C VAL A 285 -0.49 5.17 12.22
N VAL A 286 -1.38 6.15 12.04
CA VAL A 286 -2.81 6.06 12.38
C VAL A 286 -3.69 6.66 11.28
N GLY A 287 -5.02 6.54 11.40
CA GLY A 287 -5.96 7.26 10.52
C GLY A 287 -6.23 6.58 9.17
N PHE A 288 -5.98 5.28 9.08
CA PHE A 288 -6.31 4.48 7.90
C PHE A 288 -7.83 4.42 7.66
N ASN A 289 -8.22 4.39 6.39
CA ASN A 289 -9.54 3.97 5.93
C ASN A 289 -9.56 2.45 5.71
N GLU A 290 -10.73 1.85 5.53
CA GLU A 290 -10.89 0.39 5.33
C GLU A 290 -10.86 0.00 3.84
N GLY A 291 -10.35 0.89 2.97
CA GLY A 291 -10.32 0.71 1.53
C GLY A 291 -9.21 -0.22 1.02
N THR A 292 -8.36 -0.74 1.92
CA THR A 292 -7.17 -1.53 1.60
C THR A 292 -7.16 -2.89 2.31
N TRP A 293 -6.32 -3.79 1.82
CA TRP A 293 -5.97 -5.03 2.51
C TRP A 293 -4.49 -4.97 2.89
N LEU A 294 -4.10 -5.62 3.99
CA LEU A 294 -2.70 -5.63 4.42
C LEU A 294 -1.79 -6.39 3.44
N ASP A 295 -2.35 -7.30 2.64
CA ASP A 295 -1.62 -8.03 1.62
C ASP A 295 -2.53 -8.55 0.50
N TYR A 296 -1.91 -9.21 -0.48
CA TYR A 296 -2.61 -9.82 -1.60
C TYR A 296 -3.57 -10.94 -1.17
N TYR A 297 -3.35 -11.62 -0.05
CA TYR A 297 -4.24 -12.71 0.41
C TYR A 297 -5.52 -12.20 1.08
N GLY A 298 -5.59 -10.91 1.35
CA GLY A 298 -6.82 -10.25 1.77
C GLY A 298 -7.01 -10.22 3.27
N HIS A 299 -5.90 -10.08 4.01
CA HIS A 299 -5.92 -9.72 5.43
C HIS A 299 -6.65 -8.38 5.61
N PRO A 300 -7.82 -8.35 6.28
CA PRO A 300 -8.55 -7.12 6.49
C PRO A 300 -7.96 -6.32 7.64
N HIS A 301 -8.26 -5.03 7.64
CA HIS A 301 -8.10 -4.16 8.79
C HIS A 301 -9.30 -3.21 8.89
N THR A 302 -9.39 -2.50 10.00
CA THR A 302 -10.42 -1.52 10.31
C THR A 302 -9.83 -0.12 10.38
N ASP A 303 -10.71 0.86 10.57
CA ASP A 303 -10.33 2.25 10.86
C ASP A 303 -9.67 2.44 12.25
N GLN A 304 -9.59 1.38 13.07
CA GLN A 304 -8.88 1.36 14.36
C GLN A 304 -7.41 0.92 14.22
N MET A 305 -6.95 0.63 13.01
CA MET A 305 -5.57 0.20 12.79
C MET A 305 -4.56 1.28 13.19
N HIS A 306 -3.61 0.84 14.01
CA HIS A 306 -2.40 1.54 14.41
C HIS A 306 -1.21 0.67 14.02
N ILE A 307 -0.23 1.26 13.35
CA ILE A 307 0.99 0.56 12.94
C ILE A 307 2.20 1.26 13.54
N ILE A 308 3.09 0.49 14.14
CA ILE A 308 4.46 0.92 14.43
C ILE A 308 5.40 0.22 13.45
N GLU A 309 6.01 1.02 12.58
CA GLU A 309 6.98 0.54 11.60
C GLU A 309 8.41 0.86 12.05
N ARG A 310 9.35 -0.03 11.70
CA ARG A 310 10.77 0.15 11.99
C ARG A 310 11.58 -0.10 10.73
N PHE A 311 12.41 0.86 10.35
CA PHE A 311 13.34 0.76 9.24
C PHE A 311 14.77 0.82 9.77
N THR A 312 15.55 -0.20 9.46
CA THR A 312 16.98 -0.24 9.78
C THR A 312 17.78 -0.59 8.54
N ARG A 313 18.86 0.14 8.28
CA ARG A 313 19.78 -0.15 7.16
C ARG A 313 21.10 -0.66 7.73
N PRO A 314 21.32 -1.98 7.87
CA PRO A 314 22.56 -2.51 8.46
C PRO A 314 23.78 -2.38 7.55
N ASN A 315 23.59 -2.35 6.23
CA ASN A 315 24.66 -2.25 5.22
C ASN A 315 24.17 -1.48 3.98
N LYS A 316 25.05 -1.26 3.00
CA LYS A 316 24.70 -0.48 1.79
C LYS A 316 23.58 -1.14 0.95
N SER A 317 23.39 -2.45 1.03
CA SER A 317 22.47 -3.22 0.17
C SER A 317 21.19 -3.76 0.82
N THR A 318 21.00 -3.56 2.12
CA THR A 318 19.87 -4.14 2.86
C THR A 318 19.13 -3.06 3.62
N LEU A 319 17.84 -2.94 3.39
CA LEU A 319 16.90 -2.22 4.25
C LEU A 319 16.02 -3.25 4.95
N HIS A 320 16.16 -3.38 6.26
CA HIS A 320 15.30 -4.22 7.08
C HIS A 320 14.04 -3.44 7.46
N TYR A 321 12.89 -4.04 7.21
CA TYR A 321 11.57 -3.50 7.53
C TYR A 321 10.85 -4.41 8.51
N GLU A 322 10.31 -3.81 9.57
CA GLU A 322 9.39 -4.44 10.51
C GLU A 322 8.13 -3.59 10.64
N ALA A 323 6.97 -4.25 10.80
CA ALA A 323 5.71 -3.58 11.11
C ALA A 323 4.95 -4.34 12.19
N THR A 324 4.65 -3.67 13.28
CA THR A 324 3.71 -4.16 14.30
C THR A 324 2.34 -3.59 14.01
N ILE A 325 1.38 -4.48 13.77
CA ILE A 325 0.00 -4.18 13.41
C ILE A 325 -0.85 -4.36 14.66
N ASP A 326 -1.42 -3.27 15.15
CA ASP A 326 -2.42 -3.26 16.22
C ASP A 326 -3.75 -2.77 15.67
N ASP A 327 -4.71 -3.68 15.59
CA ASP A 327 -6.07 -3.37 15.16
C ASP A 327 -7.04 -4.26 15.94
N PRO A 328 -7.58 -3.77 17.08
CA PRO A 328 -8.49 -4.56 17.91
C PRO A 328 -9.83 -4.86 17.21
N GLY A 329 -10.16 -4.14 16.13
CA GLY A 329 -11.34 -4.39 15.32
C GLY A 329 -11.22 -5.65 14.48
N ALA A 330 -10.04 -5.93 13.90
CA ALA A 330 -9.78 -7.09 13.05
C ALA A 330 -9.01 -8.23 13.74
N TYR A 331 -8.25 -7.94 14.79
CA TYR A 331 -7.39 -8.90 15.47
C TYR A 331 -7.63 -8.94 16.99
N THR A 332 -7.35 -10.08 17.60
CA THR A 332 -7.47 -10.33 19.05
C THR A 332 -6.24 -9.90 19.83
N LYS A 333 -5.13 -9.65 19.14
CA LYS A 333 -3.89 -9.05 19.67
C LYS A 333 -3.05 -8.51 18.51
N GLN A 334 -2.14 -7.61 18.84
CA GLN A 334 -1.13 -7.14 17.89
C GLN A 334 -0.26 -8.29 17.36
N TRP A 335 0.26 -8.12 16.15
CA TRP A 335 1.19 -9.05 15.53
C TRP A 335 2.22 -8.29 14.70
N THR A 336 3.40 -8.88 14.52
CA THR A 336 4.54 -8.18 13.90
C THR A 336 5.08 -8.98 12.74
N VAL A 337 5.31 -8.32 11.61
CA VAL A 337 5.92 -8.89 10.40
C VAL A 337 7.26 -8.26 10.11
N ALA A 338 8.16 -9.00 9.44
CA ALA A 338 9.45 -8.46 9.03
C ALA A 338 10.03 -9.10 7.76
N TRP A 339 10.76 -8.30 6.99
CA TRP A 339 11.53 -8.74 5.82
C TRP A 339 12.63 -7.75 5.43
N ASP A 340 13.54 -8.22 4.57
CA ASP A 340 14.57 -7.38 3.97
C ASP A 340 14.13 -6.90 2.58
N ILE A 341 14.44 -5.65 2.28
CA ILE A 341 14.25 -4.99 1.00
C ILE A 341 15.63 -4.78 0.37
N PRO A 342 15.96 -5.47 -0.74
CA PRO A 342 17.28 -5.37 -1.38
C PRO A 342 17.47 -4.06 -2.15
N TRP A 343 18.73 -3.60 -2.19
CA TRP A 343 19.15 -2.44 -2.99
C TRP A 343 19.48 -2.84 -4.43
N ASN A 344 18.99 -2.07 -5.40
CA ASN A 344 19.47 -2.09 -6.77
C ASN A 344 20.37 -0.87 -7.03
N PRO A 345 21.70 -1.03 -7.19
CA PRO A 345 22.64 0.09 -7.32
C PRO A 345 22.63 0.77 -8.69
N THR A 346 21.95 0.22 -9.69
CA THR A 346 21.85 0.80 -11.04
C THR A 346 20.42 1.18 -11.42
N GLY A 347 19.48 1.03 -10.48
CA GLY A 347 18.07 1.31 -10.73
C GLY A 347 17.74 2.78 -10.54
N GLU A 348 16.73 3.23 -11.28
CA GLU A 348 16.02 4.49 -11.11
C GLU A 348 14.53 4.21 -11.25
N LEU A 349 13.69 4.94 -10.50
CA LEU A 349 12.24 4.84 -10.63
C LEU A 349 11.84 5.19 -12.06
N GLN A 350 11.00 4.35 -12.66
CA GLN A 350 10.41 4.59 -13.96
C GLN A 350 9.01 5.16 -13.85
N GLU A 351 8.50 5.73 -14.94
CA GLU A 351 7.08 6.05 -15.02
C GLU A 351 6.27 4.76 -15.18
N TYR A 352 5.20 4.64 -14.39
CA TYR A 352 4.29 3.49 -14.43
C TYR A 352 2.86 3.95 -14.15
N ILE A 353 1.99 3.88 -15.15
CA ILE A 353 0.58 4.22 -14.98
C ILE A 353 -0.24 2.94 -14.93
N CYS A 354 -0.70 2.56 -13.72
CA CYS A 354 -1.48 1.34 -13.51
C CYS A 354 -2.70 1.23 -14.44
N GLN A 355 -3.34 2.37 -14.73
CA GLN A 355 -4.56 2.45 -15.52
C GLN A 355 -4.36 2.12 -17.02
N GLU A 356 -3.18 2.36 -17.58
CA GLU A 356 -2.95 2.21 -19.03
C GLU A 356 -2.98 0.75 -19.51
N ASN A 357 -2.57 -0.19 -18.66
CA ASN A 357 -2.55 -1.62 -18.98
C ASN A 357 -3.23 -2.46 -17.89
N ASN A 358 -4.26 -1.91 -17.24
CA ASN A 358 -5.00 -2.64 -16.23
C ASN A 358 -5.85 -3.76 -16.87
N ASN A 359 -5.26 -4.96 -16.90
CA ASN A 359 -5.91 -6.19 -17.37
C ASN A 359 -6.73 -6.89 -16.28
N TYR A 360 -6.68 -6.42 -15.03
CA TYR A 360 -7.46 -6.97 -13.92
C TYR A 360 -8.95 -6.84 -14.23
N TYR A 361 -9.43 -5.63 -14.57
CA TYR A 361 -10.82 -5.37 -14.93
C TYR A 361 -11.37 -6.26 -16.04
N ASN A 362 -10.56 -6.54 -17.06
CA ASN A 362 -10.99 -7.35 -18.22
C ASN A 362 -11.23 -8.82 -17.86
N ARG A 363 -10.72 -9.27 -16.72
CA ARG A 363 -10.83 -10.66 -16.23
C ARG A 363 -11.84 -10.80 -15.08
N LEU A 364 -12.37 -9.68 -14.57
CA LEU A 364 -13.32 -9.69 -13.47
C LEU A 364 -14.70 -10.15 -13.92
N THR A 365 -15.19 -11.18 -13.24
CA THR A 365 -16.59 -11.60 -13.29
C THR A 365 -17.28 -11.35 -11.96
N ASP A 366 -18.59 -11.22 -11.91
CA ASP A 366 -19.34 -11.25 -10.66
C ASP A 366 -19.40 -12.70 -10.11
N ASP A 367 -20.09 -12.91 -8.99
CA ASP A 367 -20.23 -14.24 -8.39
C ASP A 367 -21.14 -15.20 -9.20
N PHE A 368 -21.79 -14.68 -10.24
CA PHE A 368 -22.58 -15.44 -11.22
C PHE A 368 -21.82 -15.68 -12.53
N GLY A 369 -20.54 -15.31 -12.59
CA GLY A 369 -19.67 -15.50 -13.76
C GLY A 369 -19.88 -14.48 -14.89
N GLN A 370 -20.65 -13.41 -14.66
CA GLN A 370 -20.87 -12.35 -15.65
C GLN A 370 -19.75 -11.32 -15.61
N PRO A 371 -19.21 -10.84 -16.75
CA PRO A 371 -18.19 -9.79 -16.74
C PRO A 371 -18.66 -8.54 -15.99
N ILE A 372 -17.85 -8.04 -15.04
CA ILE A 372 -18.15 -6.80 -14.30
C ILE A 372 -18.04 -5.58 -15.21
N VAL A 373 -17.06 -5.60 -16.11
CA VAL A 373 -16.88 -4.58 -17.15
C VAL A 373 -17.26 -5.23 -18.47
N GLY A 374 -18.24 -4.66 -19.18
CA GLY A 374 -18.68 -5.14 -20.48
C GLY A 374 -17.53 -5.16 -21.51
N PRO A 375 -17.70 -5.83 -22.66
CA PRO A 375 -16.69 -5.82 -23.71
C PRO A 375 -16.34 -4.38 -24.08
N ARG A 376 -15.04 -4.05 -24.12
CA ARG A 376 -14.56 -2.76 -24.66
C ARG A 376 -15.16 -2.59 -26.06
N GLN A 377 -15.98 -1.54 -26.25
CA GLN A 377 -16.52 -1.16 -27.57
C GLN A 377 -15.46 -0.47 -28.41
#